data_AF-A0A441DJM1-F1
#
_entry.id   AF-A0A441DJM1-F1
#
_cell.length_a   1.000
_cell.length_b   1.000
_cell.length_c   1.000
_cell.angle_alpha   90.00
_cell.angle_beta   90.00
_cell.angle_gamma   90.00
#
_symmetry.space_group_name_H-M   'P 1'
#
loop_
_entity.id
_entity.type
_entity.pdbx_description
1 polymer ?
#
loop_
_entity_poly.entity_id
_entity_poly.type
_entity_poly.pdbx_seq_one_letter_code
_entity_poly.pdbx_strand_id
1 'polypeptide(L)'
;MAYWRRGIQSLRIWALGDENLLPESEFTKELQRLSDDSFWGSRDQRDLLLSLKGRWNGLKAETRQAIEERLVRGPSRWKDEEEDHFKERSAFDVLNRLHWFRDQGCLLTIDLQTLSEQLQPLAPKWKTEYSKSAAASLEGRVGWVRTEKDFSALLALPLSGVISKAREISGRDDAFVENAPFSGLVEEKPVRALAALHFAAKGGEFPEWAWRAFLGSDARKNDDPKLIWLTAKRLLSYRRQDISELIYSLSEWVLKVAKTLSRNHEAVFYEIVTRIADIIGSDPRAGASAIIRGTGSRDWATEALNSPAGKISQALFNTPSTEGVKKGKGLSENWLSQVNRLLLVQEEPRCHSLVIFCRNLLWFDFVDPEWTRKHLIAALKSDDIDDRDAAWAGFFWAAKIPHPTLYRVLKDDLLAIAKSDTLSKRSHEQVLAGILLSGWANVDPAEGKACVSDDEMRDLLLKSDDEFRSHVLWQAERWSEAKKEATGVSWSDEIERLLEHVWPRQIAAKSPRISARLCNFAFSSKDRFVKRANIVLPLLSKAEGDSVRMPNLRKSKDNIVDIYPEQTLAILDVILPENAAAWPYGIESTIDRIGKGDSRLSNDPRLLSLKRRWDAR
;
A
#
# COMPACT_ATOMS: atom_id res chain seq x y z
N MET A 1 6.73 16.12 -26.09
CA MET A 1 7.33 17.34 -26.69
C MET A 1 7.63 18.47 -25.71
N ALA A 2 6.78 18.76 -24.73
CA ALA A 2 7.01 19.88 -23.79
C ALA A 2 8.26 19.72 -22.90
N TYR A 3 8.67 18.50 -22.52
CA TYR A 3 9.89 18.26 -21.72
C TYR A 3 11.19 18.56 -22.48
N TRP A 4 11.24 18.31 -23.80
CA TRP A 4 12.43 18.57 -24.62
C TRP A 4 12.62 20.06 -24.93
N ARG A 5 11.54 20.80 -25.21
CA ARG A 5 11.61 22.27 -25.33
C ARG A 5 12.04 22.94 -24.02
N ARG A 6 11.74 22.33 -22.88
CA ARG A 6 12.10 22.81 -21.54
C ARG A 6 13.60 22.70 -21.26
N GLY A 7 14.22 21.54 -21.47
CA GLY A 7 15.66 21.36 -21.23
C GLY A 7 16.54 22.30 -22.09
N ILE A 8 16.11 22.60 -23.31
CA ILE A 8 16.83 23.51 -24.22
C ILE A 8 16.81 24.96 -23.71
N GLN A 9 15.75 25.41 -23.04
CA GLN A 9 15.66 26.80 -22.54
C GLN A 9 16.53 27.04 -21.31
N SER A 10 16.52 26.13 -20.33
CA SER A 10 17.39 26.28 -19.16
C SER A 10 18.88 26.18 -19.54
N LEU A 11 19.23 25.35 -20.54
CA LEU A 11 20.57 25.32 -21.14
C LEU A 11 20.95 26.65 -21.82
N ARG A 12 20.02 27.32 -22.50
CA ARG A 12 20.25 28.64 -23.10
C ARG A 12 20.50 29.71 -22.05
N ILE A 13 19.72 29.71 -20.97
CA ILE A 13 19.88 30.65 -19.86
C ILE A 13 21.22 30.44 -19.17
N TRP A 14 21.60 29.19 -18.91
CA TRP A 14 22.91 28.85 -18.36
C TRP A 14 24.06 29.29 -19.30
N ALA A 15 23.93 29.07 -20.62
CA ALA A 15 24.94 29.46 -21.60
C ALA A 15 25.16 30.98 -21.68
N LEU A 16 24.15 31.81 -21.34
CA LEU A 16 24.35 33.27 -21.20
C LEU A 16 25.42 33.60 -20.16
N GLY A 17 25.61 32.75 -19.15
CA GLY A 17 26.59 32.95 -18.08
C GLY A 17 28.03 32.64 -18.48
N ASP A 18 28.28 31.84 -19.53
CA ASP A 18 29.63 31.32 -19.85
C ASP A 18 30.24 31.99 -21.09
N GLU A 19 31.25 32.84 -20.88
CA GLU A 19 31.93 33.63 -21.92
C GLU A 19 32.51 32.80 -23.06
N ASN A 20 32.85 31.53 -22.81
CA ASN A 20 33.39 30.63 -23.82
C ASN A 20 32.32 30.09 -24.78
N LEU A 21 31.06 30.04 -24.32
CA LEU A 21 29.94 29.51 -25.10
C LEU A 21 29.18 30.60 -25.85
N LEU A 22 29.11 31.81 -25.29
CA LEU A 22 28.43 32.94 -25.91
C LEU A 22 29.28 34.22 -25.80
N PRO A 23 29.90 34.68 -26.90
CA PRO A 23 30.66 35.93 -26.91
C PRO A 23 29.79 37.15 -26.62
N GLU A 24 30.39 38.22 -26.09
CA GLU A 24 29.68 39.46 -25.73
C GLU A 24 28.91 40.07 -26.92
N SER A 25 29.44 39.94 -28.15
CA SER A 25 28.79 40.42 -29.38
C SER A 25 27.44 39.77 -29.68
N GLU A 26 27.18 38.57 -29.15
CA GLU A 26 25.93 37.84 -29.35
C GLU A 26 25.02 37.84 -28.11
N PHE A 27 25.57 38.19 -26.94
CA PHE A 27 24.86 38.17 -25.65
C PHE A 27 23.55 38.96 -25.68
N THR A 28 23.58 40.22 -26.11
CA THR A 28 22.40 41.11 -26.13
C THR A 28 21.31 40.57 -27.04
N LYS A 29 21.70 39.95 -28.17
CA LYS A 29 20.79 39.37 -29.15
C LYS A 29 20.10 38.12 -28.60
N GLU A 30 20.84 37.24 -27.92
CA GLU A 30 20.26 36.04 -27.31
C GLU A 30 19.40 36.36 -26.08
N LEU A 31 19.80 37.35 -25.28
CA LEU A 31 18.97 37.86 -24.19
C LEU A 31 17.61 38.36 -24.70
N GLN A 32 17.59 39.11 -25.80
CA GLN A 32 16.36 39.61 -26.43
C GLN A 32 15.47 38.49 -26.99
N ARG A 33 16.04 37.32 -27.32
CA ARG A 33 15.30 36.15 -27.82
C ARG A 33 14.62 35.35 -26.72
N LEU A 34 14.97 35.54 -25.45
CA LEU A 34 14.24 34.93 -24.35
C LEU A 34 12.80 35.47 -24.31
N SER A 35 11.81 34.58 -24.18
CA SER A 35 10.43 34.99 -23.94
C SER A 35 10.27 35.55 -22.53
N ASP A 36 9.21 36.32 -22.29
CA ASP A 36 8.92 36.85 -20.95
C ASP A 36 8.64 35.71 -19.94
N ASP A 37 8.02 34.62 -20.37
CA ASP A 37 7.83 33.42 -19.55
C ASP A 37 9.16 32.80 -19.08
N SER A 38 10.20 32.82 -19.92
CA SER A 38 11.52 32.29 -19.57
C SER A 38 12.35 33.31 -18.78
N PHE A 39 12.22 34.60 -19.10
CA PHE A 39 12.89 35.65 -18.34
C PHE A 39 12.32 35.77 -16.93
N TRP A 40 11.01 35.71 -16.75
CA TRP A 40 10.33 35.88 -15.45
C TRP A 40 9.91 34.57 -14.76
N GLY A 41 10.10 33.41 -15.39
CA GLY A 41 9.70 32.12 -14.85
C GLY A 41 10.39 31.79 -13.52
N SER A 42 9.61 31.35 -12.52
CA SER A 42 10.12 31.03 -11.18
C SER A 42 11.16 29.91 -11.16
N ARG A 43 11.07 28.97 -12.10
CA ARG A 43 12.01 27.85 -12.23
C ARG A 43 13.34 28.24 -12.86
N ASP A 44 13.32 29.18 -13.80
CA ASP A 44 14.52 29.65 -14.53
C ASP A 44 15.18 30.86 -13.84
N GLN A 45 14.49 31.47 -12.87
CA GLN A 45 14.94 32.67 -12.16
C GLN A 45 16.33 32.54 -11.56
N ARG A 46 16.62 31.43 -10.87
CA ARG A 46 17.94 31.22 -10.25
C ARG A 46 19.06 31.26 -11.29
N ASP A 47 18.94 30.48 -12.34
CA ASP A 47 19.99 30.36 -13.36
C ASP A 47 20.14 31.64 -14.16
N LEU A 48 19.03 32.34 -14.44
CA LEU A 48 19.06 33.65 -15.09
C LEU A 48 19.80 34.68 -14.23
N LEU A 49 19.42 34.82 -12.97
CA LEU A 49 20.03 35.78 -12.05
C LEU A 49 21.52 35.51 -11.86
N LEU A 50 21.91 34.25 -11.68
CA LEU A 50 23.32 33.85 -11.54
C LEU A 50 24.11 34.08 -12.83
N SER A 51 23.53 33.78 -14.00
CA SER A 51 24.18 33.98 -15.30
C SER A 51 24.40 35.46 -15.61
N LEU A 52 23.39 36.30 -15.36
CA LEU A 52 23.49 37.75 -15.53
C LEU A 52 24.48 38.37 -14.54
N LYS A 53 24.46 37.95 -13.27
CA LYS A 53 25.43 38.39 -12.25
C LYS A 53 26.86 38.06 -12.67
N GLY A 54 27.10 36.83 -13.13
CA GLY A 54 28.44 36.37 -13.51
C GLY A 54 29.07 37.22 -14.62
N ARG A 55 28.24 37.75 -15.52
CA ARG A 55 28.66 38.57 -16.66
C ARG A 55 28.60 40.07 -16.41
N TRP A 56 27.89 40.52 -15.37
CA TRP A 56 27.43 41.92 -15.22
C TRP A 56 28.53 42.97 -15.44
N ASN A 57 29.69 42.77 -14.81
CA ASN A 57 30.80 43.73 -14.85
C ASN A 57 31.54 43.75 -16.20
N GLY A 58 31.43 42.69 -17.00
CA GLY A 58 32.01 42.61 -18.35
C GLY A 58 31.09 43.14 -19.44
N LEU A 59 29.81 43.43 -19.14
CA LEU A 59 28.84 43.90 -20.13
C LEU A 59 28.98 45.40 -20.41
N LYS A 60 28.96 45.75 -21.69
CA LYS A 60 28.76 47.13 -22.18
C LYS A 60 27.55 47.81 -21.53
N ALA A 61 27.65 49.13 -21.38
CA ALA A 61 26.64 49.96 -20.72
C ALA A 61 25.25 49.83 -21.39
N GLU A 62 25.21 49.76 -22.72
CA GLU A 62 23.98 49.60 -23.51
C GLU A 62 23.28 48.27 -23.21
N THR A 63 24.05 47.21 -22.94
CA THR A 63 23.49 45.89 -22.62
C THR A 63 22.97 45.84 -21.19
N ARG A 64 23.68 46.44 -20.24
CA ARG A 64 23.20 46.60 -18.86
C ARG A 64 21.90 47.40 -18.82
N GLN A 65 21.84 48.50 -19.56
CA GLN A 65 20.62 49.29 -19.69
C GLN A 65 19.46 48.46 -20.27
N ALA A 66 19.69 47.66 -21.32
CA ALA A 66 18.65 46.80 -21.87
C ALA A 66 18.12 45.74 -20.88
N ILE A 67 18.99 45.20 -20.01
CA ILE A 67 18.58 44.29 -18.93
C ILE A 67 17.76 45.03 -17.88
N GLU A 68 18.23 46.20 -17.44
CA GLU A 68 17.55 47.03 -16.45
C GLU A 68 16.15 47.46 -16.95
N GLU A 69 16.02 47.93 -18.19
CA GLU A 69 14.74 48.27 -18.80
C GLU A 69 13.77 47.07 -18.85
N ARG A 70 14.29 45.87 -19.10
CA ARG A 70 13.49 44.65 -19.11
C ARG A 70 13.07 44.22 -17.70
N LEU A 71 13.93 44.40 -16.70
CA LEU A 71 13.60 44.15 -15.31
C LEU A 71 12.55 45.15 -14.80
N VAL A 72 12.67 46.44 -15.14
CA VAL A 72 11.70 47.48 -14.76
C VAL A 72 10.34 47.26 -15.41
N ARG A 73 10.28 46.74 -16.65
CA ARG A 73 9.02 46.43 -17.34
C ARG A 73 8.16 45.39 -16.61
N GLY A 74 8.78 44.50 -15.83
CA GLY A 74 8.07 43.44 -15.10
C GLY A 74 7.58 42.29 -15.97
N PRO A 75 7.02 41.23 -15.36
CA PRO A 75 6.42 40.09 -16.06
C PRO A 75 5.13 40.46 -16.80
N SER A 76 4.75 39.66 -17.78
CA SER A 76 3.42 39.73 -18.41
C SER A 76 2.32 39.21 -17.48
N ARG A 77 1.11 39.73 -17.66
CA ARG A 77 -0.11 39.26 -16.97
C ARG A 77 -0.49 37.86 -17.46
N TRP A 78 -0.87 36.97 -16.54
CA TRP A 78 -1.38 35.64 -16.92
C TRP A 78 -2.83 35.72 -17.41
N LYS A 79 -3.26 34.72 -18.20
CA LYS A 79 -4.59 34.73 -18.87
C LYS A 79 -5.76 34.86 -17.90
N ASP A 80 -5.64 34.31 -16.70
CA ASP A 80 -6.72 34.25 -15.69
C ASP A 80 -6.37 35.02 -14.40
N GLU A 81 -5.41 35.94 -14.46
CA GLU A 81 -4.96 36.71 -13.29
C GLU A 81 -5.74 38.04 -13.18
N GLU A 82 -6.24 38.35 -11.98
CA GLU A 82 -6.89 39.63 -11.69
C GLU A 82 -5.90 40.80 -11.76
N GLU A 83 -6.38 42.01 -12.10
CA GLU A 83 -5.50 43.16 -12.35
C GLU A 83 -4.72 43.60 -11.11
N ASP A 84 -5.34 43.58 -9.93
CA ASP A 84 -4.68 43.97 -8.69
C ASP A 84 -3.65 42.91 -8.24
N HIS A 85 -3.97 41.63 -8.38
CA HIS A 85 -3.01 40.54 -8.14
C HIS A 85 -1.82 40.61 -9.10
N PHE A 86 -2.05 40.95 -10.37
CA PHE A 86 -0.98 41.16 -11.34
C PHE A 86 -0.06 42.33 -10.94
N LYS A 87 -0.64 43.47 -10.53
CA LYS A 87 0.14 44.64 -10.08
C LYS A 87 0.98 44.32 -8.84
N GLU A 88 0.40 43.61 -7.87
CA GLU A 88 1.12 43.17 -6.66
C GLU A 88 2.26 42.20 -7.01
N ARG A 89 1.98 41.14 -7.79
CA ARG A 89 3.00 40.16 -8.20
C ARG A 89 4.12 40.79 -9.01
N SER A 90 3.77 41.61 -10.01
CA SER A 90 4.74 42.28 -10.87
C SER A 90 5.66 43.18 -10.05
N ALA A 91 5.10 44.03 -9.17
CA ALA A 91 5.90 44.86 -8.27
C ALA A 91 6.81 44.01 -7.36
N PHE A 92 6.30 42.91 -6.80
CA PHE A 92 7.06 42.02 -5.93
C PHE A 92 8.24 41.35 -6.65
N ASP A 93 8.03 40.86 -7.88
CA ASP A 93 9.05 40.21 -8.69
C ASP A 93 10.15 41.19 -9.13
N VAL A 94 9.76 42.41 -9.55
CA VAL A 94 10.69 43.49 -9.95
C VAL A 94 11.58 43.88 -8.77
N LEU A 95 10.97 44.14 -7.61
CA LEU A 95 11.69 44.52 -6.39
C LEU A 95 12.67 43.43 -5.96
N ASN A 96 12.23 42.16 -5.93
CA ASN A 96 13.09 41.03 -5.54
C ASN A 96 14.35 40.94 -6.39
N ARG A 97 14.23 41.04 -7.72
CA ARG A 97 15.35 40.84 -8.63
C ARG A 97 16.31 42.01 -8.65
N LEU A 98 15.81 43.24 -8.68
CA LEU A 98 16.65 44.44 -8.69
C LEU A 98 17.42 44.61 -7.37
N HIS A 99 16.76 44.40 -6.23
CA HIS A 99 17.45 44.40 -4.94
C HIS A 99 18.46 43.26 -4.84
N TRP A 100 18.16 42.07 -5.36
CA TRP A 100 19.13 40.99 -5.42
C TRP A 100 20.36 41.37 -6.24
N PHE A 101 20.22 41.97 -7.43
CA PHE A 101 21.36 42.41 -8.24
C PHE A 101 22.24 43.43 -7.49
N ARG A 102 21.61 44.45 -6.87
CA ARG A 102 22.33 45.42 -6.03
C ARG A 102 23.09 44.71 -4.90
N ASP A 103 22.43 43.82 -4.18
CA ASP A 103 23.01 43.10 -3.04
C ASP A 103 24.14 42.13 -3.48
N GLN A 104 24.15 41.71 -4.75
CA GLN A 104 25.23 40.92 -5.36
C GLN A 104 26.36 41.76 -5.96
N GLY A 105 26.35 43.10 -5.80
CA GLY A 105 27.40 44.00 -6.27
C GLY A 105 27.30 44.41 -7.74
N CYS A 106 26.14 44.19 -8.37
CA CYS A 106 25.89 44.66 -9.74
C CYS A 106 25.54 46.15 -9.71
N LEU A 107 26.38 46.99 -10.32
CA LEU A 107 26.15 48.43 -10.41
C LEU A 107 25.00 48.70 -11.39
N LEU A 108 23.86 49.13 -10.84
CA LEU A 108 22.66 49.50 -11.59
C LEU A 108 22.72 50.99 -11.98
N THR A 109 22.23 51.30 -13.18
CA THR A 109 22.12 52.69 -13.69
C THR A 109 20.80 53.33 -13.28
N ILE A 110 19.75 52.52 -13.10
CA ILE A 110 18.45 52.96 -12.56
C ILE A 110 18.56 53.48 -11.13
N ASP A 111 17.76 54.49 -10.81
CA ASP A 111 17.53 54.91 -9.43
C ASP A 111 16.58 53.91 -8.75
N LEU A 112 17.19 52.88 -8.15
CA LEU A 112 16.46 51.83 -7.46
C LEU A 112 15.68 52.36 -6.25
N GLN A 113 16.11 53.45 -5.62
CA GLN A 113 15.41 54.02 -4.47
C GLN A 113 14.08 54.63 -4.91
N THR A 114 14.12 55.49 -5.94
CA THR A 114 12.92 56.10 -6.52
C THR A 114 11.97 55.05 -7.08
N LEU A 115 12.47 54.01 -7.75
CA LEU A 115 11.64 52.91 -8.26
C LEU A 115 10.98 52.11 -7.13
N SER A 116 11.72 51.87 -6.04
CA SER A 116 11.19 51.13 -4.89
C SER A 116 10.05 51.89 -4.22
N GLU A 117 10.18 53.21 -4.07
CA GLU A 117 9.12 54.07 -3.53
C GLU A 117 7.85 54.06 -4.39
N GLN A 118 7.97 53.89 -5.71
CA GLN A 118 6.83 53.77 -6.62
C GLN A 118 6.16 52.38 -6.58
N LEU A 119 6.93 51.31 -6.40
CA LEU A 119 6.41 49.94 -6.42
C LEU A 119 5.96 49.42 -5.05
N GLN A 120 6.50 49.93 -3.95
CA GLN A 120 6.14 49.51 -2.59
C GLN A 120 4.64 49.65 -2.27
N PRO A 121 3.92 50.71 -2.71
CA PRO A 121 2.47 50.81 -2.52
C PRO A 121 1.67 49.71 -3.23
N LEU A 122 2.21 49.17 -4.33
CA LEU A 122 1.59 48.07 -5.09
C LEU A 122 1.89 46.69 -4.48
N ALA A 123 3.03 46.56 -3.78
CA ALA A 123 3.44 45.32 -3.09
C ALA A 123 3.66 45.55 -1.58
N PRO A 124 2.60 45.86 -0.80
CA PRO A 124 2.74 46.29 0.60
C PRO A 124 3.35 45.23 1.52
N LYS A 125 3.26 43.95 1.14
CA LYS A 125 3.84 42.83 1.91
C LYS A 125 5.33 42.62 1.66
N TRP A 126 5.89 43.23 0.61
CA TRP A 126 7.29 43.03 0.24
C TRP A 126 8.24 43.64 1.29
N LYS A 127 9.32 42.91 1.60
CA LYS A 127 10.41 43.34 2.48
C LYS A 127 11.75 43.11 1.79
N THR A 128 12.73 43.97 2.06
CA THR A 128 14.08 43.85 1.48
C THR A 128 14.72 42.48 1.76
N GLU A 129 14.41 41.82 2.88
CA GLU A 129 14.93 40.48 3.20
C GLU A 129 14.54 39.40 2.18
N TYR A 130 13.43 39.57 1.47
CA TYR A 130 12.97 38.60 0.47
C TYR A 130 13.87 38.55 -0.76
N SER A 131 14.59 39.64 -1.07
CA SER A 131 15.57 39.67 -2.18
C SER A 131 16.63 38.59 -2.02
N LYS A 132 17.04 38.26 -0.79
CA LYS A 132 18.08 37.25 -0.49
C LYS A 132 17.72 35.87 -1.03
N SER A 133 16.42 35.58 -1.15
CA SER A 133 15.90 34.31 -1.64
C SER A 133 15.64 34.30 -3.15
N ALA A 134 15.85 35.42 -3.86
CA ALA A 134 15.53 35.53 -5.29
C ALA A 134 16.26 34.50 -6.16
N ALA A 135 17.48 34.09 -5.80
CA ALA A 135 18.21 33.03 -6.47
C ALA A 135 18.26 31.70 -5.68
N ALA A 136 17.39 31.48 -4.70
CA ALA A 136 17.34 30.22 -3.95
C ALA A 136 16.99 29.03 -4.87
N SER A 137 17.56 27.85 -4.59
CA SER A 137 17.22 26.64 -5.36
C SER A 137 15.82 26.16 -4.98
N LEU A 138 14.97 25.95 -5.98
CA LEU A 138 13.64 25.34 -5.86
C LEU A 138 13.67 23.84 -6.18
N GLU A 139 14.85 23.24 -6.36
CA GLU A 139 14.99 21.81 -6.60
C GLU A 139 14.63 21.01 -5.35
N GLY A 140 13.82 19.97 -5.52
CA GLY A 140 13.48 19.06 -4.45
C GLY A 140 14.73 18.36 -3.92
N ARG A 141 15.09 18.59 -2.66
CA ARG A 141 16.16 17.87 -1.99
C ARG A 141 15.61 16.57 -1.41
N VAL A 142 16.13 15.43 -1.87
CA VAL A 142 15.84 14.11 -1.30
C VAL A 142 17.02 13.69 -0.43
N GLY A 143 16.78 13.44 0.85
CA GLY A 143 17.81 13.02 1.82
C GLY A 143 17.17 12.23 2.95
N TRP A 144 17.89 11.24 3.47
CA TRP A 144 17.48 10.48 4.66
C TRP A 144 17.65 11.35 5.89
N VAL A 145 16.60 11.44 6.72
CA VAL A 145 16.70 12.15 8.01
C VAL A 145 17.43 11.26 9.01
N ARG A 146 18.57 11.71 9.52
CA ARG A 146 19.28 11.04 10.62
C ARG A 146 18.72 11.56 11.95
N THR A 147 18.24 10.67 12.81
CA THR A 147 17.82 11.05 14.17
C THR A 147 19.03 11.07 15.10
N GLU A 148 19.34 12.23 15.68
CA GLU A 148 20.37 12.37 16.72
C GLU A 148 19.72 12.27 18.11
N LYS A 149 20.26 11.39 18.95
CA LYS A 149 19.63 10.99 20.22
C LYS A 149 20.47 11.36 21.44
N ASP A 150 21.53 12.14 21.28
CA ASP A 150 22.32 12.61 22.43
C ASP A 150 21.43 13.31 23.46
N PHE A 151 21.40 12.75 24.67
CA PHE A 151 20.59 13.24 25.79
C PHE A 151 21.45 13.74 26.95
N SER A 152 22.76 13.93 26.73
CA SER A 152 23.71 14.35 27.76
C SER A 152 23.28 15.64 28.46
N ALA A 153 22.69 16.59 27.71
CA ALA A 153 22.14 17.83 28.24
C ALA A 153 20.96 17.65 29.22
N LEU A 154 20.32 16.48 29.24
CA LEU A 154 19.16 16.17 30.11
C LEU A 154 19.55 15.45 31.42
N LEU A 155 20.79 14.95 31.52
CA LEU A 155 21.24 14.13 32.65
C LEU A 155 21.34 14.92 33.96
N ALA A 156 21.87 16.14 33.91
CA ALA A 156 22.13 16.95 35.10
C ALA A 156 20.90 17.74 35.58
N LEU A 157 19.81 17.78 34.82
CA LEU A 157 18.63 18.60 35.13
C LEU A 157 17.76 17.99 36.25
N PRO A 158 17.04 18.80 37.03
CA PRO A 158 15.93 18.30 37.85
C PRO A 158 14.77 17.83 36.94
N LEU A 159 13.92 16.92 37.44
CA LEU A 159 12.79 16.37 36.66
C LEU A 159 11.87 17.46 36.07
N SER A 160 11.71 18.58 36.77
CA SER A 160 10.94 19.75 36.34
C SER A 160 11.48 20.41 35.05
N GLY A 161 12.79 20.31 34.79
CA GLY A 161 13.43 20.93 33.63
C GLY A 161 13.64 19.99 32.44
N VAL A 162 13.41 18.67 32.62
CA VAL A 162 13.72 17.68 31.59
C VAL A 162 12.86 17.87 30.34
N ILE A 163 11.54 18.01 30.49
CA ILE A 163 10.61 18.11 29.36
C ILE A 163 10.80 19.43 28.61
N SER A 164 10.89 20.55 29.34
CA SER A 164 11.06 21.87 28.75
C SER A 164 12.39 21.98 28.01
N LYS A 165 13.49 21.53 28.62
CA LYS A 165 14.80 21.55 27.95
C LYS A 165 14.80 20.63 26.75
N ALA A 166 14.27 19.41 26.88
CA ALA A 166 14.21 18.48 25.76
C ALA A 166 13.45 19.07 24.56
N ARG A 167 12.35 19.80 24.79
CA ARG A 167 11.62 20.50 23.73
C ARG A 167 12.44 21.61 23.08
N GLU A 168 13.19 22.37 23.87
CA GLU A 168 14.06 23.46 23.41
C GLU A 168 15.19 22.97 22.49
N ILE A 169 15.80 21.84 22.83
CA ILE A 169 16.91 21.25 22.07
C ILE A 169 16.46 20.19 21.05
N SER A 170 15.15 20.00 20.87
CA SER A 170 14.60 19.15 19.81
C SER A 170 14.32 19.98 18.56
N GLY A 171 14.50 19.38 17.39
CA GLY A 171 14.20 20.06 16.14
C GLY A 171 14.94 19.48 14.95
N ARG A 172 14.39 19.73 13.76
CA ARG A 172 15.02 19.37 12.50
C ARG A 172 15.89 20.53 12.03
N ASP A 173 17.13 20.22 11.66
CA ASP A 173 18.01 21.17 11.01
C ASP A 173 17.93 21.10 9.47
N ASP A 174 18.55 22.07 8.81
CA ASP A 174 18.65 22.14 7.34
C ASP A 174 19.52 21.02 6.73
N ALA A 175 20.22 20.24 7.57
CA ALA A 175 21.14 19.17 7.19
C ALA A 175 20.48 17.77 7.22
N PHE A 176 19.14 17.69 7.29
CA PHE A 176 18.41 16.43 7.46
C PHE A 176 18.76 15.70 8.76
N VAL A 177 19.10 16.40 9.84
CA VAL A 177 19.23 15.82 11.18
C VAL A 177 18.01 16.19 12.01
N GLU A 178 17.37 15.21 12.62
CA GLU A 178 16.32 15.40 13.61
C GLU A 178 16.88 15.15 15.00
N ASN A 179 17.06 16.21 15.78
CA ASN A 179 17.48 16.11 17.17
C ASN A 179 16.31 15.66 18.03
N ALA A 180 16.40 14.46 18.61
CA ALA A 180 15.41 13.82 19.47
C ALA A 180 16.02 13.36 20.82
N PRO A 181 16.56 14.28 21.62
CA PRO A 181 17.25 13.98 22.89
C PRO A 181 16.33 13.28 23.91
N PHE A 182 15.03 13.62 23.93
CA PHE A 182 14.10 12.91 24.81
C PHE A 182 13.97 11.42 24.42
N SER A 183 13.96 11.10 23.14
CA SER A 183 13.90 9.71 22.66
C SER A 183 15.13 8.90 23.11
N GLY A 184 16.32 9.51 23.10
CA GLY A 184 17.52 8.90 23.68
C GLY A 184 17.39 8.63 25.19
N LEU A 185 16.85 9.60 25.94
CA LEU A 185 16.57 9.43 27.37
C LEU A 185 15.52 8.32 27.64
N VAL A 186 14.50 8.22 26.80
CA VAL A 186 13.47 7.17 26.88
C VAL A 186 14.09 5.78 26.71
N GLU A 187 15.02 5.63 25.76
CA GLU A 187 15.67 4.35 25.46
C GLU A 187 16.62 3.93 26.58
N GLU A 188 17.49 4.83 27.04
CA GLU A 188 18.58 4.51 27.97
C GLU A 188 18.21 4.69 29.46
N LYS A 189 17.28 5.59 29.79
CA LYS A 189 16.88 5.93 31.18
C LYS A 189 15.36 6.04 31.33
N PRO A 190 14.59 4.99 31.01
CA PRO A 190 13.13 5.06 30.93
C PRO A 190 12.43 5.41 32.24
N VAL A 191 12.93 4.94 33.38
CA VAL A 191 12.37 5.28 34.69
C VAL A 191 12.43 6.79 34.95
N ARG A 192 13.53 7.43 34.55
CA ARG A 192 13.72 8.88 34.67
C ARG A 192 12.83 9.65 33.69
N ALA A 193 12.72 9.17 32.45
CA ALA A 193 11.79 9.75 31.48
C ALA A 193 10.33 9.69 31.96
N LEU A 194 9.88 8.53 32.47
CA LEU A 194 8.55 8.37 33.04
C LEU A 194 8.34 9.27 34.28
N ALA A 195 9.36 9.42 35.13
CA ALA A 195 9.29 10.31 36.28
C ALA A 195 9.14 11.79 35.87
N ALA A 196 9.84 12.23 34.82
CA ALA A 196 9.70 13.58 34.28
C ALA A 196 8.30 13.82 33.69
N LEU A 197 7.76 12.85 32.93
CA LEU A 197 6.39 12.90 32.42
C LEU A 197 5.36 12.98 33.53
N HIS A 198 5.53 12.16 34.58
CA HIS A 198 4.62 12.19 35.73
C HIS A 198 4.72 13.50 36.53
N PHE A 199 5.92 14.06 36.66
CA PHE A 199 6.11 15.36 37.30
C PHE A 199 5.38 16.47 36.54
N ALA A 200 5.54 16.53 35.21
CA ALA A 200 4.83 17.48 34.36
C ALA A 200 3.30 17.33 34.52
N ALA A 201 2.79 16.09 34.48
CA ALA A 201 1.36 15.82 34.63
C ALA A 201 0.81 16.29 35.99
N LYS A 202 1.58 16.13 37.08
CA LYS A 202 1.21 16.68 38.40
C LYS A 202 1.21 18.21 38.44
N GLY A 203 2.04 18.86 37.63
CA GLY A 203 2.05 20.32 37.44
C GLY A 203 0.92 20.84 36.55
N GLY A 204 0.04 19.98 36.04
CA GLY A 204 -1.04 20.35 35.12
C GLY A 204 -0.65 20.34 33.64
N GLU A 205 0.59 19.96 33.31
CA GLU A 205 1.09 19.89 31.94
C GLU A 205 1.08 18.44 31.44
N PHE A 206 0.41 18.19 30.31
CA PHE A 206 0.39 16.87 29.68
C PHE A 206 1.07 16.91 28.31
N PRO A 207 2.41 16.76 28.25
CA PRO A 207 3.16 16.93 27.00
C PRO A 207 2.95 15.73 26.07
N GLU A 208 1.96 15.83 25.19
CA GLU A 208 1.56 14.77 24.25
C GLU A 208 2.75 14.21 23.45
N TRP A 209 3.56 15.08 22.85
CA TRP A 209 4.73 14.69 22.05
C TRP A 209 5.71 13.80 22.84
N ALA A 210 5.91 14.09 24.12
CA ALA A 210 6.84 13.37 24.98
C ALA A 210 6.26 12.02 25.40
N TRP A 211 4.95 11.97 25.67
CA TRP A 211 4.25 10.69 25.89
C TRP A 211 4.26 9.80 24.66
N ARG A 212 4.04 10.35 23.45
CA ARG A 212 4.15 9.62 22.19
C ARG A 212 5.57 9.07 21.98
N ALA A 213 6.61 9.86 22.27
CA ALA A 213 8.00 9.39 22.23
C ALA A 213 8.26 8.26 23.24
N PHE A 214 7.73 8.38 24.47
CA PHE A 214 7.87 7.35 25.49
C PHE A 214 7.18 6.03 25.11
N LEU A 215 5.89 6.08 24.77
CA LEU A 215 5.07 4.91 24.46
C LEU A 215 5.45 4.27 23.12
N GLY A 216 5.84 5.09 22.13
CA GLY A 216 6.21 4.66 20.79
C GLY A 216 7.57 3.96 20.69
N SER A 217 8.47 4.15 21.66
CA SER A 217 9.80 3.56 21.63
C SER A 217 9.76 2.02 21.59
N ASP A 218 10.49 1.42 20.67
CA ASP A 218 10.59 -0.04 20.56
C ASP A 218 11.31 -0.68 21.75
N ALA A 219 12.05 0.09 22.54
CA ALA A 219 12.64 -0.38 23.79
C ALA A 219 11.55 -0.81 24.80
N ARG A 220 10.34 -0.22 24.73
CA ARG A 220 9.24 -0.51 25.69
C ARG A 220 8.78 -1.97 25.69
N LYS A 221 8.97 -2.70 24.58
CA LYS A 221 8.57 -4.12 24.48
C LYS A 221 9.34 -5.04 25.45
N ASN A 222 10.54 -4.60 25.88
CA ASN A 222 11.45 -5.34 26.74
C ASN A 222 11.52 -4.77 28.16
N ASP A 223 10.62 -3.86 28.52
CA ASP A 223 10.60 -3.29 29.87
C ASP A 223 10.39 -4.36 30.95
N ASP A 224 10.99 -4.12 32.12
CA ASP A 224 10.71 -4.90 33.32
C ASP A 224 9.21 -4.85 33.69
N PRO A 225 8.59 -5.96 34.13
CA PRO A 225 7.18 -5.99 34.50
C PRO A 225 6.74 -4.88 35.48
N LYS A 226 7.62 -4.45 36.41
CA LYS A 226 7.31 -3.36 37.35
C LYS A 226 7.21 -2.02 36.63
N LEU A 227 8.05 -1.76 35.63
CA LEU A 227 7.99 -0.53 34.84
C LEU A 227 6.76 -0.50 33.94
N ILE A 228 6.41 -1.63 33.33
CA ILE A 228 5.16 -1.78 32.55
C ILE A 228 3.95 -1.49 33.44
N TRP A 229 3.89 -2.13 34.62
CA TRP A 229 2.84 -1.91 35.60
C TRP A 229 2.76 -0.44 36.06
N LEU A 230 3.90 0.15 36.41
CA LEU A 230 3.96 1.55 36.85
C LEU A 230 3.45 2.48 35.76
N THR A 231 3.88 2.28 34.52
CA THR A 231 3.41 3.04 33.35
C THR A 231 1.89 2.94 33.20
N ALA A 232 1.34 1.71 33.24
CA ALA A 232 -0.10 1.48 33.15
C ALA A 232 -0.87 2.18 34.28
N LYS A 233 -0.44 2.04 35.54
CA LYS A 233 -1.10 2.70 36.69
C LYS A 233 -1.02 4.22 36.63
N ARG A 234 0.08 4.80 36.10
CA ARG A 234 0.17 6.24 35.88
C ARG A 234 -0.83 6.70 34.83
N LEU A 235 -0.88 6.04 33.68
CA LEU A 235 -1.83 6.36 32.61
C LEU A 235 -3.29 6.24 33.07
N LEU A 236 -3.60 5.21 33.85
CA LEU A 236 -4.93 5.02 34.46
C LEU A 236 -5.32 6.12 35.45
N SER A 237 -4.34 6.80 36.07
CA SER A 237 -4.58 7.89 37.01
C SER A 237 -4.85 9.26 36.37
N TYR A 238 -4.64 9.40 35.06
CA TYR A 238 -4.82 10.67 34.35
C TYR A 238 -6.24 10.85 33.81
N ARG A 239 -6.59 12.10 33.48
CA ARG A 239 -7.95 12.45 33.02
C ARG A 239 -8.24 11.81 31.67
N ARG A 240 -9.53 11.59 31.40
CA ARG A 240 -9.98 10.95 30.14
C ARG A 240 -9.51 11.71 28.90
N GLN A 241 -9.58 13.04 28.95
CA GLN A 241 -9.20 13.91 27.84
C GLN A 241 -7.71 13.77 27.50
N ASP A 242 -6.83 13.83 28.51
CA ASP A 242 -5.39 13.67 28.33
C ASP A 242 -5.03 12.31 27.69
N ILE A 243 -5.70 11.23 28.11
CA ILE A 243 -5.48 9.89 27.55
C ILE A 243 -6.06 9.74 26.14
N SER A 244 -7.14 10.46 25.82
CA SER A 244 -7.76 10.43 24.50
C SER A 244 -6.81 10.92 23.41
N GLU A 245 -5.99 11.93 23.69
CA GLU A 245 -4.95 12.44 22.77
C GLU A 245 -3.85 11.40 22.49
N LEU A 246 -3.66 10.45 23.40
CA LEU A 246 -2.65 9.39 23.29
C LEU A 246 -3.21 8.05 22.80
N ILE A 247 -4.49 7.95 22.49
CA ILE A 247 -5.20 6.68 22.34
C ILE A 247 -4.54 5.72 21.35
N TYR A 248 -3.98 6.24 20.25
CA TYR A 248 -3.25 5.45 19.27
C TYR A 248 -1.93 4.89 19.83
N SER A 249 -1.07 5.74 20.38
CA SER A 249 0.22 5.35 20.96
C SER A 249 0.04 4.44 22.17
N LEU A 250 -1.01 4.70 22.96
CA LEU A 250 -1.39 3.88 24.10
C LEU A 250 -1.82 2.48 23.66
N SER A 251 -2.71 2.38 22.67
CA SER A 251 -3.20 1.08 22.17
C SER A 251 -2.07 0.25 21.57
N GLU A 252 -1.13 0.89 20.89
CA GLU A 252 0.07 0.24 20.37
C GLU A 252 1.01 -0.24 21.49
N TRP A 253 1.26 0.61 22.49
CA TRP A 253 2.07 0.21 23.64
C TRP A 253 1.44 -0.96 24.40
N VAL A 254 0.12 -0.92 24.65
CA VAL A 254 -0.62 -2.03 25.29
C VAL A 254 -0.48 -3.31 24.47
N LEU A 255 -0.60 -3.25 23.14
CA LEU A 255 -0.38 -4.41 22.27
C LEU A 255 1.04 -4.98 22.41
N LYS A 256 2.07 -4.12 22.45
CA LYS A 256 3.48 -4.54 22.63
C LYS A 256 3.70 -5.26 23.96
N VAL A 257 3.07 -4.81 25.05
CA VAL A 257 3.31 -5.34 26.41
C VAL A 257 2.24 -6.31 26.92
N ALA A 258 1.20 -6.59 26.14
CA ALA A 258 0.00 -7.34 26.55
C ALA A 258 0.33 -8.67 27.27
N LYS A 259 1.25 -9.47 26.70
CA LYS A 259 1.63 -10.77 27.27
C LYS A 259 2.29 -10.63 28.64
N THR A 260 3.20 -9.68 28.78
CA THR A 260 3.93 -9.44 30.04
C THR A 260 3.01 -8.82 31.08
N LEU A 261 2.19 -7.82 30.70
CA LEU A 261 1.28 -7.16 31.63
C LEU A 261 0.18 -8.10 32.12
N SER A 262 -0.46 -8.85 31.23
CA SER A 262 -1.52 -9.80 31.61
C SER A 262 -1.00 -10.94 32.48
N ARG A 263 0.19 -11.49 32.21
CA ARG A 263 0.78 -12.58 33.00
C ARG A 263 1.15 -12.15 34.42
N ASN A 264 1.66 -10.93 34.61
CA ASN A 264 2.15 -10.47 35.91
C ASN A 264 1.09 -9.66 36.69
N HIS A 265 0.20 -8.95 35.99
CA HIS A 265 -0.75 -7.99 36.56
C HIS A 265 -2.08 -7.96 35.77
N GLU A 266 -2.76 -9.10 35.69
CA GLU A 266 -3.98 -9.29 34.89
C GLU A 266 -5.06 -8.22 35.12
N ALA A 267 -5.33 -7.87 36.38
CA ALA A 267 -6.33 -6.83 36.71
C ALA A 267 -5.99 -5.47 36.06
N VAL A 268 -4.70 -5.10 36.04
CA VAL A 268 -4.25 -3.83 35.45
C VAL A 268 -4.32 -3.88 33.92
N PHE A 269 -4.06 -5.04 33.31
CA PHE A 269 -4.26 -5.24 31.88
C PHE A 269 -5.73 -5.01 31.49
N TYR A 270 -6.68 -5.62 32.19
CA TYR A 270 -8.10 -5.40 31.87
C TYR A 270 -8.56 -3.98 32.22
N GLU A 271 -8.08 -3.38 33.30
CA GLU A 271 -8.39 -1.97 33.66
C GLU A 271 -7.99 -1.01 32.51
N ILE A 272 -6.80 -1.18 31.93
CA ILE A 272 -6.34 -0.33 30.82
C ILE A 272 -7.04 -0.64 29.50
N VAL A 273 -7.35 -1.91 29.22
CA VAL A 273 -8.15 -2.29 28.05
C VAL A 273 -9.57 -1.70 28.13
N THR A 274 -10.22 -1.82 29.28
CA THR A 274 -11.53 -1.20 29.52
C THR A 274 -11.46 0.32 29.35
N ARG A 275 -10.43 0.96 29.90
CA ARG A 275 -10.22 2.41 29.75
C ARG A 275 -10.16 2.85 28.29
N ILE A 276 -9.43 2.11 27.46
CA ILE A 276 -9.28 2.40 26.03
C ILE A 276 -10.61 2.16 25.30
N ALA A 277 -11.26 1.02 25.54
CA ALA A 277 -12.57 0.72 24.94
C ALA A 277 -13.62 1.78 25.29
N ASP A 278 -13.64 2.26 26.53
CA ASP A 278 -14.55 3.32 26.98
C ASP A 278 -14.26 4.68 26.34
N ILE A 279 -12.99 4.99 26.05
CA ILE A 279 -12.61 6.22 25.34
C ILE A 279 -13.09 6.14 23.90
N ILE A 280 -12.80 5.04 23.21
CA ILE A 280 -13.22 4.79 21.82
C ILE A 280 -14.75 4.83 21.72
N GLY A 281 -15.46 4.19 22.66
CA GLY A 281 -16.93 4.20 22.70
C GLY A 281 -17.54 5.58 22.95
N SER A 282 -16.82 6.48 23.64
CA SER A 282 -17.28 7.85 23.89
C SER A 282 -16.94 8.85 22.78
N ASP A 283 -15.91 8.58 21.97
CA ASP A 283 -15.53 9.40 20.82
C ASP A 283 -15.04 8.48 19.68
N PRO A 284 -15.93 8.06 18.76
CA PRO A 284 -15.59 7.16 17.66
C PRO A 284 -14.43 7.68 16.78
N ARG A 285 -14.25 9.01 16.67
CA ARG A 285 -13.14 9.62 15.94
C ARG A 285 -11.78 9.31 16.56
N ALA A 286 -11.72 9.18 17.88
CA ALA A 286 -10.52 8.75 18.60
C ALA A 286 -10.17 7.28 18.25
N GLY A 287 -11.12 6.49 17.80
CA GLY A 287 -10.94 5.11 17.35
C GLY A 287 -10.61 4.93 15.86
N ALA A 288 -10.46 6.03 15.10
CA ALA A 288 -10.20 5.98 13.67
C ALA A 288 -8.83 5.32 13.34
N SER A 289 -8.74 4.76 12.15
CA SER A 289 -7.49 4.23 11.61
C SER A 289 -6.49 5.36 11.34
N ALA A 290 -5.20 5.12 11.57
CA ALA A 290 -4.14 6.05 11.17
C ALA A 290 -3.91 6.08 9.64
N ILE A 291 -4.54 5.19 8.89
CA ILE A 291 -4.46 5.17 7.43
C ILE A 291 -5.40 6.23 6.85
N ILE A 292 -4.83 7.23 6.16
CA ILE A 292 -5.60 8.20 5.39
C ILE A 292 -5.96 7.56 4.04
N ARG A 293 -7.25 7.44 3.76
CA ARG A 293 -7.76 6.86 2.51
C ARG A 293 -7.38 7.73 1.31
N GLY A 294 -6.80 7.10 0.27
CA GLY A 294 -6.72 7.68 -1.07
C GLY A 294 -8.01 7.44 -1.87
N THR A 295 -7.95 7.50 -3.20
CA THR A 295 -9.09 7.21 -4.10
C THR A 295 -9.39 5.70 -4.28
N GLY A 296 -8.78 4.83 -3.46
CA GLY A 296 -8.91 3.37 -3.55
C GLY A 296 -10.08 2.80 -2.75
N SER A 297 -10.40 1.52 -2.98
CA SER A 297 -11.37 0.76 -2.18
C SER A 297 -10.88 0.55 -0.75
N ARG A 298 -11.82 0.43 0.19
CA ARG A 298 -11.54 0.25 1.63
C ARG A 298 -10.80 -1.07 1.89
N ASP A 299 -9.69 -1.01 2.63
CA ASP A 299 -8.96 -2.18 3.12
C ASP A 299 -9.15 -2.31 4.62
N TRP A 300 -10.21 -3.03 4.99
CA TRP A 300 -10.60 -3.27 6.38
C TRP A 300 -9.51 -3.94 7.22
N ALA A 301 -8.73 -4.85 6.63
CA ALA A 301 -7.68 -5.56 7.34
C ALA A 301 -6.54 -4.61 7.72
N THR A 302 -6.07 -3.81 6.77
CA THR A 302 -5.02 -2.82 7.00
C THR A 302 -5.48 -1.70 7.91
N GLU A 303 -6.73 -1.22 7.77
CA GLU A 303 -7.30 -0.21 8.67
C GLU A 303 -7.40 -0.73 10.11
N ALA A 304 -7.90 -1.96 10.32
CA ALA A 304 -8.00 -2.56 11.65
C ALA A 304 -6.64 -2.68 12.34
N LEU A 305 -5.61 -3.16 11.62
CA LEU A 305 -4.23 -3.25 12.13
C LEU A 305 -3.68 -1.91 12.63
N ASN A 306 -4.12 -0.82 11.99
CA ASN A 306 -3.68 0.55 12.25
C ASN A 306 -4.72 1.37 13.01
N SER A 307 -5.65 0.72 13.72
CA SER A 307 -6.66 1.40 14.55
C SER A 307 -6.46 1.07 16.05
N PRO A 308 -6.84 1.97 16.97
CA PRO A 308 -6.86 1.67 18.40
C PRO A 308 -7.70 0.43 18.75
N ALA A 309 -8.91 0.32 18.19
CA ALA A 309 -9.82 -0.78 18.46
C ALA A 309 -9.27 -2.14 17.98
N GLY A 310 -8.68 -2.18 16.78
CA GLY A 310 -8.03 -3.38 16.26
C GLY A 310 -6.75 -3.73 17.02
N LYS A 311 -5.95 -2.75 17.47
CA LYS A 311 -4.76 -3.00 18.32
C LYS A 311 -5.13 -3.60 19.67
N ILE A 312 -6.19 -3.10 20.33
CA ILE A 312 -6.67 -3.68 21.58
C ILE A 312 -7.31 -5.05 21.39
N SER A 313 -8.06 -5.24 20.30
CA SER A 313 -8.57 -6.57 19.94
C SER A 313 -7.43 -7.58 19.76
N GLN A 314 -6.31 -7.18 19.14
CA GLN A 314 -5.11 -8.02 19.02
C GLN A 314 -4.44 -8.24 20.39
N ALA A 315 -4.40 -7.22 21.25
CA ALA A 315 -3.81 -7.32 22.59
C ALA A 315 -4.51 -8.38 23.44
N LEU A 316 -5.84 -8.50 23.32
CA LEU A 316 -6.63 -9.55 23.99
C LEU A 316 -6.18 -10.97 23.60
N PHE A 317 -5.79 -11.20 22.35
CA PHE A 317 -5.25 -12.50 21.91
C PHE A 317 -3.81 -12.74 22.34
N ASN A 318 -3.07 -11.71 22.74
CA ASN A 318 -1.69 -11.81 23.22
C ASN A 318 -1.61 -12.00 24.74
N THR A 319 -2.47 -12.85 25.31
CA THR A 319 -2.54 -13.10 26.75
C THR A 319 -2.53 -14.61 27.06
N PRO A 320 -2.10 -15.03 28.27
CA PRO A 320 -2.12 -16.46 28.63
C PRO A 320 -3.52 -17.08 28.64
N SER A 321 -4.59 -16.29 28.76
CA SER A 321 -5.97 -16.80 28.82
C SER A 321 -6.46 -17.40 27.50
N THR A 322 -5.80 -17.11 26.39
CA THR A 322 -6.11 -17.68 25.06
C THR A 322 -5.21 -18.86 24.68
N GLU A 323 -4.18 -19.16 25.49
CA GLU A 323 -3.24 -20.27 25.25
C GLU A 323 -3.82 -21.61 25.77
N GLY A 324 -3.78 -22.66 24.95
CA GLY A 324 -4.12 -24.04 25.37
C GLY A 324 -5.59 -24.28 25.75
N VAL A 325 -6.51 -23.45 25.27
CA VAL A 325 -7.95 -23.61 25.54
C VAL A 325 -8.48 -24.90 24.89
N LYS A 326 -9.29 -25.66 25.65
CA LYS A 326 -9.88 -26.92 25.19
C LYS A 326 -11.19 -26.66 24.44
N LYS A 327 -11.54 -27.57 23.52
CA LYS A 327 -12.80 -27.53 22.76
C LYS A 327 -14.00 -27.42 23.70
N GLY A 328 -14.89 -26.46 23.44
CA GLY A 328 -16.15 -26.31 24.19
C GLY A 328 -15.99 -25.94 25.67
N LYS A 329 -14.81 -25.48 26.12
CA LYS A 329 -14.61 -25.06 27.52
C LYS A 329 -15.33 -23.74 27.84
N GLY A 330 -15.70 -22.96 26.82
CA GLY A 330 -16.17 -21.59 26.97
C GLY A 330 -15.03 -20.58 27.15
N LEU A 331 -15.36 -19.32 26.95
CA LEU A 331 -14.44 -18.18 27.09
C LEU A 331 -14.44 -17.67 28.53
N SER A 332 -13.29 -17.19 29.03
CA SER A 332 -13.25 -16.62 30.37
C SER A 332 -14.06 -15.33 30.45
N GLU A 333 -14.83 -15.14 31.52
CA GLU A 333 -15.78 -14.03 31.65
C GLU A 333 -15.09 -12.66 31.57
N ASN A 334 -13.95 -12.50 32.24
CA ASN A 334 -13.17 -11.25 32.22
C ASN A 334 -12.70 -10.88 30.81
N TRP A 335 -12.23 -11.86 30.04
CA TRP A 335 -11.77 -11.64 28.67
C TRP A 335 -12.95 -11.37 27.72
N LEU A 336 -14.01 -12.17 27.84
CA LEU A 336 -15.22 -12.06 27.01
C LEU A 336 -15.94 -10.72 27.23
N SER A 337 -15.93 -10.21 28.47
CA SER A 337 -16.45 -8.87 28.80
C SER A 337 -15.77 -7.77 27.99
N GLN A 338 -14.45 -7.86 27.76
CA GLN A 338 -13.73 -6.88 26.94
C GLN A 338 -14.08 -7.03 25.45
N VAL A 339 -14.18 -8.26 24.94
CA VAL A 339 -14.60 -8.52 23.56
C VAL A 339 -16.00 -7.95 23.31
N ASN A 340 -16.96 -8.24 24.19
CA ASN A 340 -18.32 -7.71 24.09
C ASN A 340 -18.32 -6.18 24.14
N ARG A 341 -17.50 -5.56 25.00
CA ARG A 341 -17.39 -4.10 25.07
C ARG A 341 -16.91 -3.49 23.76
N LEU A 342 -15.90 -4.09 23.11
CA LEU A 342 -15.40 -3.63 21.80
C LEU A 342 -16.42 -3.84 20.67
N LEU A 343 -17.20 -4.92 20.72
CA LEU A 343 -18.28 -5.17 19.76
C LEU A 343 -19.49 -4.23 19.95
N LEU A 344 -19.66 -3.62 21.12
CA LEU A 344 -20.73 -2.66 21.42
C LEU A 344 -20.38 -1.22 21.05
N VAL A 345 -19.13 -0.93 20.68
CA VAL A 345 -18.75 0.36 20.13
C VAL A 345 -19.54 0.63 18.85
N GLN A 346 -19.78 1.90 18.51
CA GLN A 346 -20.51 2.28 17.30
C GLN A 346 -19.54 2.62 16.15
N GLU A 347 -20.04 2.56 14.92
CA GLU A 347 -19.32 2.99 13.70
C GLU A 347 -18.01 2.21 13.43
N GLU A 348 -17.06 2.82 12.73
CA GLU A 348 -15.84 2.17 12.22
C GLU A 348 -15.01 1.40 13.28
N PRO A 349 -14.85 1.88 14.54
CA PRO A 349 -14.07 1.14 15.54
C PRO A 349 -14.63 -0.25 15.85
N ARG A 350 -15.95 -0.45 15.74
CA ARG A 350 -16.58 -1.77 15.84
C ARG A 350 -16.14 -2.67 14.70
N CYS A 351 -16.20 -2.17 13.46
CA CYS A 351 -15.77 -2.89 12.28
C CYS A 351 -14.29 -3.30 12.39
N HIS A 352 -13.41 -2.42 12.88
CA HIS A 352 -12.01 -2.75 13.15
C HIS A 352 -11.84 -3.90 14.15
N SER A 353 -12.70 -3.96 15.18
CA SER A 353 -12.70 -5.07 16.14
C SER A 353 -13.22 -6.36 15.50
N LEU A 354 -14.30 -6.29 14.72
CA LEU A 354 -14.87 -7.41 13.96
C LEU A 354 -13.84 -8.06 13.04
N VAL A 355 -13.01 -7.28 12.33
CA VAL A 355 -11.93 -7.81 11.51
C VAL A 355 -11.01 -8.73 12.32
N ILE A 356 -10.56 -8.27 13.49
CA ILE A 356 -9.63 -9.05 14.33
C ILE A 356 -10.32 -10.28 14.92
N PHE A 357 -11.57 -10.16 15.35
CA PHE A 357 -12.32 -11.29 15.92
C PHE A 357 -12.68 -12.34 14.86
N CYS A 358 -13.14 -11.93 13.68
CA CYS A 358 -13.45 -12.84 12.58
C CYS A 358 -12.21 -13.46 11.93
N ARG A 359 -11.04 -12.80 11.99
CA ARG A 359 -9.75 -13.46 11.68
C ARG A 359 -9.47 -14.66 12.60
N ASN A 360 -10.00 -14.65 13.81
CA ASN A 360 -9.91 -15.73 14.78
C ASN A 360 -11.20 -16.56 14.88
N LEU A 361 -12.11 -16.48 13.90
CA LEU A 361 -13.43 -17.13 13.94
C LEU A 361 -13.35 -18.63 14.22
N LEU A 362 -12.40 -19.33 13.58
CA LEU A 362 -12.21 -20.78 13.80
C LEU A 362 -11.83 -21.11 15.25
N TRP A 363 -11.09 -20.23 15.93
CA TRP A 363 -10.73 -20.41 17.34
C TRP A 363 -11.94 -20.14 18.24
N PHE A 364 -12.69 -19.08 17.97
CA PHE A 364 -13.93 -18.78 18.69
C PHE A 364 -14.92 -19.94 18.58
N ASP A 365 -15.17 -20.46 17.37
CA ASP A 365 -16.10 -21.56 17.16
C ASP A 365 -15.62 -22.86 17.83
N PHE A 366 -14.30 -23.08 17.90
CA PHE A 366 -13.73 -24.22 18.61
C PHE A 366 -13.92 -24.14 20.14
N VAL A 367 -13.80 -22.93 20.71
CA VAL A 367 -13.86 -22.72 22.17
C VAL A 367 -15.29 -22.56 22.67
N ASP A 368 -16.10 -21.76 21.98
CA ASP A 368 -17.48 -21.40 22.34
C ASP A 368 -18.34 -21.20 21.07
N PRO A 369 -18.86 -22.29 20.47
CA PRO A 369 -19.65 -22.22 19.24
C PRO A 369 -20.94 -21.39 19.39
N GLU A 370 -21.58 -21.43 20.56
CA GLU A 370 -22.86 -20.75 20.80
C GLU A 370 -22.67 -19.23 20.85
N TRP A 371 -21.67 -18.75 21.59
CA TRP A 371 -21.30 -17.33 21.56
C TRP A 371 -20.89 -16.91 20.14
N THR A 372 -20.10 -17.73 19.45
CA THR A 372 -19.62 -17.44 18.10
C THR A 372 -20.77 -17.26 17.11
N ARG A 373 -21.77 -18.15 17.16
CA ARG A 373 -22.99 -18.06 16.36
C ARG A 373 -23.73 -16.74 16.60
N LYS A 374 -23.95 -16.40 17.88
CA LYS A 374 -24.75 -15.24 18.27
C LYS A 374 -24.09 -13.91 17.89
N HIS A 375 -22.77 -13.84 17.88
CA HIS A 375 -22.05 -12.58 17.73
C HIS A 375 -21.30 -12.46 16.41
N LEU A 376 -20.40 -13.40 16.08
CA LEU A 376 -19.52 -13.26 14.91
C LEU A 376 -20.17 -13.78 13.62
N ILE A 377 -20.89 -14.91 13.68
CA ILE A 377 -21.63 -15.41 12.51
C ILE A 377 -22.80 -14.48 12.18
N ALA A 378 -23.46 -13.92 13.20
CA ALA A 378 -24.46 -12.87 12.99
C ALA A 378 -23.87 -11.64 12.28
N ALA A 379 -22.64 -11.22 12.60
CA ALA A 379 -21.98 -10.11 11.93
C ALA A 379 -21.67 -10.40 10.45
N LEU A 380 -21.26 -11.63 10.11
CA LEU A 380 -21.08 -12.07 8.71
C LEU A 380 -22.38 -12.02 7.88
N LYS A 381 -23.53 -11.99 8.56
CA LYS A 381 -24.88 -11.93 7.99
C LYS A 381 -25.59 -10.61 8.29
N SER A 382 -24.85 -9.60 8.73
CA SER A 382 -25.42 -8.30 9.08
C SER A 382 -26.02 -7.62 7.85
N ASP A 383 -27.13 -6.90 8.05
CA ASP A 383 -27.69 -6.00 7.05
C ASP A 383 -26.80 -4.76 6.85
N ASP A 384 -26.08 -4.36 7.90
CA ASP A 384 -25.06 -3.32 7.84
C ASP A 384 -23.88 -3.80 6.98
N ILE A 385 -23.63 -3.07 5.89
CA ILE A 385 -22.63 -3.41 4.88
C ILE A 385 -21.21 -3.33 5.46
N ASP A 386 -20.94 -2.33 6.31
CA ASP A 386 -19.61 -2.10 6.87
C ASP A 386 -19.26 -3.20 7.87
N ASP A 387 -20.19 -3.57 8.77
CA ASP A 387 -20.02 -4.69 9.69
C ASP A 387 -19.80 -6.01 8.94
N ARG A 388 -20.62 -6.26 7.90
CA ARG A 388 -20.56 -7.48 7.10
C ARG A 388 -19.24 -7.59 6.35
N ASP A 389 -18.83 -6.54 5.63
CA ASP A 389 -17.58 -6.53 4.86
C ASP A 389 -16.35 -6.59 5.77
N ALA A 390 -16.37 -5.93 6.94
CA ALA A 390 -15.32 -6.03 7.94
C ALA A 390 -15.19 -7.44 8.51
N ALA A 391 -16.31 -8.10 8.82
CA ALA A 391 -16.32 -9.48 9.30
C ALA A 391 -15.76 -10.45 8.25
N TRP A 392 -16.17 -10.32 6.97
CA TRP A 392 -15.65 -11.14 5.88
C TRP A 392 -14.18 -10.86 5.58
N ALA A 393 -13.74 -9.60 5.61
CA ALA A 393 -12.33 -9.23 5.46
C ALA A 393 -11.48 -9.90 6.55
N GLY A 394 -11.94 -9.89 7.81
CA GLY A 394 -11.31 -10.62 8.91
C GLY A 394 -11.21 -12.12 8.62
N PHE A 395 -12.33 -12.77 8.29
CA PHE A 395 -12.39 -14.20 8.00
C PHE A 395 -11.43 -14.61 6.88
N PHE A 396 -11.44 -13.89 5.75
CA PHE A 396 -10.57 -14.21 4.62
C PHE A 396 -9.10 -13.88 4.88
N TRP A 397 -8.80 -12.84 5.65
CA TRP A 397 -7.43 -12.52 6.04
C TRP A 397 -6.76 -13.64 6.86
N ALA A 398 -7.54 -14.47 7.56
CA ALA A 398 -7.00 -15.64 8.25
C ALA A 398 -6.38 -16.68 7.28
N ALA A 399 -6.85 -16.73 6.03
CA ALA A 399 -6.44 -17.68 4.99
C ALA A 399 -6.43 -19.14 5.47
N LYS A 400 -7.45 -19.52 6.26
CA LYS A 400 -7.62 -20.87 6.83
C LYS A 400 -8.92 -21.51 6.33
N ILE A 401 -8.85 -22.82 6.09
CA ILE A 401 -10.03 -23.62 5.74
C ILE A 401 -10.82 -23.89 7.03
N PRO A 402 -12.12 -23.54 7.09
CA PRO A 402 -12.99 -23.88 8.22
C PRO A 402 -13.07 -25.39 8.42
N HIS A 403 -13.17 -25.83 9.67
CA HIS A 403 -13.45 -27.22 9.97
C HIS A 403 -14.91 -27.57 9.56
N PRO A 404 -15.25 -28.86 9.33
CA PRO A 404 -16.47 -29.20 8.58
C PRO A 404 -17.80 -28.70 9.17
N THR A 405 -17.92 -28.62 10.49
CA THR A 405 -19.14 -28.10 11.14
C THR A 405 -19.34 -26.61 10.88
N LEU A 406 -18.29 -25.80 11.03
CA LEU A 406 -18.35 -24.36 10.71
C LEU A 406 -18.50 -24.13 9.20
N TYR A 407 -17.83 -24.94 8.38
CA TYR A 407 -17.94 -24.86 6.92
C TYR A 407 -19.41 -24.97 6.48
N ARG A 408 -20.16 -25.94 7.01
CA ARG A 408 -21.58 -26.11 6.69
C ARG A 408 -22.44 -24.90 7.02
N VAL A 409 -22.13 -24.21 8.13
CA VAL A 409 -22.85 -22.99 8.52
C VAL A 409 -22.59 -21.84 7.55
N LEU A 410 -21.38 -21.77 6.98
CA LEU A 410 -20.94 -20.67 6.10
C LEU A 410 -21.07 -20.98 4.59
N LYS A 411 -21.35 -22.24 4.22
CA LYS A 411 -21.29 -22.72 2.83
C LYS A 411 -22.09 -21.85 1.88
N ASP A 412 -23.36 -21.60 2.19
CA ASP A 412 -24.26 -20.88 1.31
C ASP A 412 -23.81 -19.42 1.14
N ASP A 413 -23.30 -18.81 2.21
CA ASP A 413 -22.74 -17.46 2.18
C ASP A 413 -21.46 -17.40 1.32
N LEU A 414 -20.56 -18.37 1.46
CA LEU A 414 -19.33 -18.48 0.64
C LEU A 414 -19.66 -18.63 -0.85
N LEU A 415 -20.64 -19.49 -1.17
CA LEU A 415 -21.12 -19.68 -2.54
C LEU A 415 -21.76 -18.39 -3.09
N ALA A 416 -22.54 -17.68 -2.28
CA ALA A 416 -23.16 -16.41 -2.67
C ALA A 416 -22.11 -15.33 -2.94
N ILE A 417 -21.11 -15.19 -2.07
CA ILE A 417 -20.01 -14.21 -2.24
C ILE A 417 -19.25 -14.49 -3.54
N ALA A 418 -18.92 -15.74 -3.82
CA ALA A 418 -18.17 -16.09 -5.02
C ALA A 418 -18.92 -15.80 -6.34
N LYS A 419 -20.26 -15.85 -6.31
CA LYS A 419 -21.16 -15.52 -7.43
C LYS A 419 -21.44 -14.01 -7.54
N SER A 420 -21.10 -13.22 -6.53
CA SER A 420 -21.36 -11.78 -6.46
C SER A 420 -20.20 -10.95 -7.01
N ASP A 421 -20.36 -9.62 -7.07
CA ASP A 421 -19.29 -8.64 -7.35
C ASP A 421 -19.00 -7.74 -6.14
N THR A 422 -19.14 -8.32 -4.94
CA THR A 422 -18.96 -7.60 -3.66
C THR A 422 -17.50 -7.25 -3.39
N LEU A 423 -17.26 -6.21 -2.58
CA LEU A 423 -15.91 -5.83 -2.10
C LEU A 423 -15.21 -7.01 -1.43
N SER A 424 -15.95 -7.75 -0.60
CA SER A 424 -15.49 -8.97 0.08
C SER A 424 -14.91 -10.00 -0.89
N LYS A 425 -15.49 -10.17 -2.09
CA LYS A 425 -14.93 -11.04 -3.13
C LYS A 425 -13.66 -10.45 -3.75
N ARG A 426 -13.71 -9.21 -4.23
CA ARG A 426 -12.63 -8.57 -5.00
C ARG A 426 -11.29 -8.56 -4.24
N SER A 427 -11.34 -8.37 -2.92
CA SER A 427 -10.14 -8.31 -2.08
C SER A 427 -9.57 -9.69 -1.71
N HIS A 428 -10.35 -10.77 -1.85
CA HIS A 428 -10.02 -12.07 -1.22
C HIS A 428 -10.31 -13.29 -2.09
N GLU A 429 -10.47 -13.10 -3.40
CA GLU A 429 -10.95 -14.10 -4.35
C GLU A 429 -10.12 -15.40 -4.35
N GLN A 430 -8.79 -15.26 -4.25
CA GLN A 430 -7.89 -16.41 -4.18
C GLN A 430 -8.13 -17.30 -2.95
N VAL A 431 -8.35 -16.68 -1.78
CA VAL A 431 -8.61 -17.43 -0.53
C VAL A 431 -9.97 -18.11 -0.61
N LEU A 432 -10.99 -17.39 -1.10
CA LEU A 432 -12.33 -17.93 -1.29
C LEU A 432 -12.34 -19.14 -2.24
N ALA A 433 -11.62 -19.06 -3.36
CA ALA A 433 -11.45 -20.17 -4.29
C ALA A 433 -10.83 -21.40 -3.60
N GLY A 434 -9.81 -21.21 -2.77
CA GLY A 434 -9.20 -22.29 -2.00
C GLY A 434 -10.15 -22.92 -0.97
N ILE A 435 -10.92 -22.11 -0.24
CA ILE A 435 -11.91 -22.63 0.73
C ILE A 435 -12.96 -23.48 0.01
N LEU A 436 -13.56 -22.97 -1.08
CA LEU A 436 -14.60 -23.66 -1.83
C LEU A 436 -14.09 -24.94 -2.50
N LEU A 437 -12.89 -24.88 -3.09
CA LEU A 437 -12.24 -26.05 -3.68
C LEU A 437 -11.92 -27.12 -2.63
N SER A 438 -11.48 -26.72 -1.43
CA SER A 438 -11.26 -27.65 -0.31
C SER A 438 -12.56 -28.32 0.14
N GLY A 439 -13.67 -27.56 0.21
CA GLY A 439 -14.97 -28.13 0.60
C GLY A 439 -15.58 -29.05 -0.44
N TRP A 440 -15.19 -28.92 -1.71
CA TRP A 440 -15.58 -29.80 -2.81
C TRP A 440 -14.75 -31.10 -2.86
N ALA A 441 -13.42 -31.00 -2.69
CA ALA A 441 -12.52 -32.15 -2.83
C ALA A 441 -12.47 -33.05 -1.59
N ASN A 442 -12.70 -32.51 -0.39
CA ASN A 442 -12.55 -33.27 0.85
C ASN A 442 -13.90 -33.75 1.37
N VAL A 443 -13.94 -35.02 1.77
CA VAL A 443 -15.11 -35.64 2.40
C VAL A 443 -15.21 -35.18 3.86
N ASP A 444 -16.37 -34.68 4.27
CA ASP A 444 -16.68 -34.46 5.69
C ASP A 444 -16.80 -35.83 6.38
N PRO A 445 -15.93 -36.17 7.36
CA PRO A 445 -15.98 -37.46 8.04
C PRO A 445 -17.31 -37.72 8.76
N ALA A 446 -18.05 -36.69 9.15
CA ALA A 446 -19.33 -36.82 9.84
C ALA A 446 -20.49 -37.18 8.90
N GLU A 447 -20.45 -36.69 7.66
CA GLU A 447 -21.53 -36.87 6.67
C GLU A 447 -21.20 -37.92 5.61
N GLY A 448 -19.94 -38.33 5.51
CA GLY A 448 -19.47 -39.25 4.46
C GLY A 448 -19.51 -38.67 3.04
N LYS A 449 -19.69 -37.35 2.90
CA LYS A 449 -19.75 -36.63 1.61
C LYS A 449 -19.02 -35.29 1.70
N ALA A 450 -18.64 -34.74 0.55
CA ALA A 450 -18.08 -33.40 0.46
C ALA A 450 -19.08 -32.32 0.93
N CYS A 451 -18.56 -31.21 1.47
CA CYS A 451 -19.42 -30.09 1.88
C CYS A 451 -20.01 -29.34 0.68
N VAL A 452 -19.31 -29.32 -0.45
CA VAL A 452 -19.77 -28.77 -1.72
C VAL A 452 -19.92 -29.93 -2.71
N SER A 453 -21.11 -30.10 -3.26
CA SER A 453 -21.38 -31.14 -4.26
C SER A 453 -20.85 -30.77 -5.65
N ASP A 454 -20.75 -31.76 -6.53
CA ASP A 454 -20.38 -31.54 -7.93
C ASP A 454 -21.36 -30.57 -8.64
N ASP A 455 -22.65 -30.63 -8.32
CA ASP A 455 -23.65 -29.73 -8.90
C ASP A 455 -23.51 -28.30 -8.39
N GLU A 456 -23.23 -28.12 -7.10
CA GLU A 456 -22.98 -26.80 -6.51
C GLU A 456 -21.69 -26.18 -7.06
N MET A 457 -20.62 -26.98 -7.21
CA MET A 457 -19.36 -26.52 -7.78
C MET A 457 -19.51 -26.16 -9.26
N ARG A 458 -20.26 -26.96 -10.03
CA ARG A 458 -20.57 -26.65 -11.44
C ARG A 458 -21.39 -25.36 -11.57
N ASP A 459 -22.44 -25.20 -10.77
CA ASP A 459 -23.26 -23.98 -10.75
C ASP A 459 -22.43 -22.75 -10.37
N LEU A 460 -21.55 -22.89 -9.38
CA LEU A 460 -20.60 -21.85 -8.98
C LEU A 460 -19.70 -21.41 -10.13
N LEU A 461 -18.98 -22.35 -10.75
CA LEU A 461 -18.06 -22.05 -11.84
C LEU A 461 -18.77 -21.45 -13.06
N LEU A 462 -20.02 -21.84 -13.31
CA LEU A 462 -20.82 -21.31 -14.41
C LEU A 462 -21.24 -19.84 -14.15
N LYS A 463 -21.54 -19.48 -12.90
CA LYS A 463 -22.04 -18.15 -12.51
C LYS A 463 -20.95 -17.18 -12.05
N SER A 464 -19.74 -17.66 -11.78
CA SER A 464 -18.60 -16.82 -11.42
C SER A 464 -17.94 -16.20 -12.67
N ASP A 465 -17.08 -15.20 -12.46
CA ASP A 465 -16.29 -14.60 -13.54
C ASP A 465 -15.00 -15.40 -13.86
N ASP A 466 -14.24 -14.88 -14.82
CA ASP A 466 -12.97 -15.43 -15.27
C ASP A 466 -11.86 -15.36 -14.22
N GLU A 467 -11.90 -14.39 -13.30
CA GLU A 467 -10.89 -14.22 -12.26
C GLU A 467 -11.06 -15.30 -11.19
N PHE A 468 -12.29 -15.56 -10.76
CA PHE A 468 -12.60 -16.65 -9.83
C PHE A 468 -12.21 -18.00 -10.41
N ARG A 469 -12.65 -18.32 -11.64
CA ARG A 469 -12.32 -19.59 -12.33
C ARG A 469 -10.81 -19.75 -12.49
N SER A 470 -10.13 -18.65 -12.80
CA SER A 470 -8.67 -18.58 -12.84
C SER A 470 -8.06 -18.99 -11.50
N HIS A 471 -8.51 -18.39 -10.39
CA HIS A 471 -8.01 -18.71 -9.05
C HIS A 471 -8.27 -20.16 -8.64
N VAL A 472 -9.42 -20.75 -9.00
CA VAL A 472 -9.71 -22.17 -8.76
C VAL A 472 -8.68 -23.07 -9.46
N LEU A 473 -8.43 -22.85 -10.77
CA LEU A 473 -7.45 -23.63 -11.52
C LEU A 473 -6.04 -23.50 -10.94
N TRP A 474 -5.64 -22.28 -10.62
CA TRP A 474 -4.32 -22.01 -10.05
C TRP A 474 -4.13 -22.67 -8.68
N GLN A 475 -5.17 -22.65 -7.84
CA GLN A 475 -5.11 -23.26 -6.51
C GLN A 475 -5.04 -24.79 -6.59
N ALA A 476 -5.83 -25.39 -7.49
CA ALA A 476 -5.81 -26.83 -7.75
C ALA A 476 -4.44 -27.28 -8.32
N GLU A 477 -3.88 -26.53 -9.27
CA GLU A 477 -2.55 -26.80 -9.83
C GLU A 477 -1.47 -26.71 -8.75
N ARG A 478 -1.46 -25.64 -7.96
CA ARG A 478 -0.51 -25.46 -6.84
C ARG A 478 -0.57 -26.60 -5.83
N TRP A 479 -1.76 -27.09 -5.51
CA TRP A 479 -1.91 -28.24 -4.60
C TRP A 479 -1.47 -29.56 -5.23
N SER A 480 -1.61 -29.71 -6.55
CA SER A 480 -1.13 -30.88 -7.29
C SER A 480 0.40 -31.00 -7.33
N GLU A 481 1.14 -29.89 -7.21
CA GLU A 481 2.61 -29.83 -7.20
C GLU A 481 3.23 -29.98 -5.81
N ALA A 482 2.43 -29.88 -4.74
CA ALA A 482 2.94 -29.90 -3.38
C ALA A 482 3.51 -31.29 -3.02
N LYS A 483 4.81 -31.36 -2.68
CA LYS A 483 5.57 -32.59 -2.37
C LYS A 483 5.06 -33.43 -1.18
N LYS A 484 3.99 -33.00 -0.51
CA LYS A 484 3.34 -33.72 0.59
C LYS A 484 1.84 -33.55 0.43
N GLU A 485 1.16 -34.62 0.01
CA GLU A 485 -0.30 -34.74 0.10
C GLU A 485 -0.68 -34.80 1.58
N ALA A 486 -0.74 -33.65 2.25
CA ALA A 486 -1.06 -33.55 3.68
C ALA A 486 -2.49 -34.03 4.02
N THR A 487 -3.32 -34.26 2.99
CA THR A 487 -4.75 -34.55 3.11
C THR A 487 -5.14 -35.97 2.68
N GLY A 488 -4.19 -36.84 2.29
CA GLY A 488 -4.52 -38.19 1.78
C GLY A 488 -5.34 -38.19 0.48
N VAL A 489 -5.52 -37.01 -0.13
CA VAL A 489 -6.20 -36.78 -1.41
C VAL A 489 -5.13 -36.48 -2.46
N SER A 490 -5.16 -37.20 -3.58
CA SER A 490 -4.28 -36.85 -4.70
C SER A 490 -4.86 -35.69 -5.49
N TRP A 491 -4.34 -34.50 -5.25
CA TRP A 491 -4.79 -33.28 -5.92
C TRP A 491 -4.59 -33.31 -7.44
N SER A 492 -3.64 -34.11 -7.93
CA SER A 492 -3.48 -34.34 -9.36
C SER A 492 -4.66 -35.13 -9.96
N ASP A 493 -5.27 -36.04 -9.21
CA ASP A 493 -6.46 -36.78 -9.62
C ASP A 493 -7.72 -35.94 -9.48
N GLU A 494 -7.84 -35.18 -8.38
CA GLU A 494 -9.01 -34.31 -8.15
C GLU A 494 -9.12 -33.18 -9.17
N ILE A 495 -8.03 -32.54 -9.58
CA ILE A 495 -8.11 -31.52 -10.64
C ILE A 495 -8.55 -32.14 -11.98
N GLU A 496 -8.15 -33.38 -12.27
CA GLU A 496 -8.62 -34.09 -13.46
C GLU A 496 -10.11 -34.43 -13.36
N ARG A 497 -10.58 -34.90 -12.19
CA ARG A 497 -12.00 -35.13 -11.89
C ARG A 497 -12.83 -33.85 -12.02
N LEU A 498 -12.30 -32.74 -11.49
CA LEU A 498 -12.92 -31.42 -11.59
C LEU A 498 -13.13 -31.05 -13.05
N LEU A 499 -12.09 -31.15 -13.88
CA LEU A 499 -12.15 -30.76 -15.28
C LEU A 499 -13.02 -31.69 -16.13
N GLU A 500 -12.99 -33.00 -15.85
CA GLU A 500 -13.70 -33.99 -16.65
C GLU A 500 -15.21 -33.99 -16.39
N HIS A 501 -15.60 -33.91 -15.11
CA HIS A 501 -16.99 -34.14 -14.68
C HIS A 501 -17.71 -32.89 -14.16
N VAL A 502 -16.99 -31.89 -13.66
CA VAL A 502 -17.59 -30.74 -12.93
C VAL A 502 -17.46 -29.44 -13.71
N TRP A 503 -16.36 -29.21 -14.43
CA TRP A 503 -16.07 -27.95 -15.10
C TRP A 503 -17.13 -27.61 -16.16
N PRO A 504 -17.65 -26.36 -16.19
CA PRO A 504 -18.69 -25.99 -17.15
C PRO A 504 -18.19 -26.07 -18.59
N ARG A 505 -19.01 -26.62 -19.50
CA ARG A 505 -18.70 -26.75 -20.94
C ARG A 505 -19.28 -25.62 -21.80
N GLN A 506 -20.06 -24.73 -21.20
CA GLN A 506 -20.68 -23.58 -21.84
C GLN A 506 -19.63 -22.57 -22.31
N ILE A 507 -19.91 -21.86 -23.40
CA ILE A 507 -18.99 -20.87 -24.01
C ILE A 507 -18.52 -19.82 -22.98
N ALA A 508 -19.40 -19.41 -22.06
CA ALA A 508 -19.09 -18.44 -21.01
C ALA A 508 -17.92 -18.88 -20.08
N ALA A 509 -17.67 -20.18 -19.94
CA ALA A 509 -16.56 -20.72 -19.15
C ALA A 509 -15.30 -21.04 -19.97
N LYS A 510 -15.35 -20.82 -21.29
CA LYS A 510 -14.27 -21.06 -22.25
C LYS A 510 -13.69 -19.74 -22.76
N SER A 511 -13.37 -18.82 -21.85
CA SER A 511 -12.75 -17.57 -22.26
C SER A 511 -11.28 -17.79 -22.68
N PRO A 512 -10.69 -16.89 -23.48
CA PRO A 512 -9.26 -16.90 -23.81
C PRO A 512 -8.34 -17.13 -22.61
N ARG A 513 -8.62 -16.43 -21.50
CA ARG A 513 -7.83 -16.50 -20.27
C ARG A 513 -7.89 -17.88 -19.62
N ILE A 514 -9.08 -18.49 -19.57
CA ILE A 514 -9.27 -19.83 -19.01
C ILE A 514 -8.62 -20.89 -19.92
N SER A 515 -8.81 -20.78 -21.23
CA SER A 515 -8.18 -21.66 -22.21
C SER A 515 -6.65 -21.66 -22.09
N ALA A 516 -6.04 -20.48 -21.92
CA ALA A 516 -4.59 -20.36 -21.69
C ALA A 516 -4.12 -21.08 -20.41
N ARG A 517 -4.88 -20.96 -19.31
CA ARG A 517 -4.56 -21.67 -18.05
C ARG A 517 -4.72 -23.18 -18.17
N LEU A 518 -5.80 -23.66 -18.79
CA LEU A 518 -6.04 -25.10 -19.03
C LEU A 518 -4.95 -25.71 -19.91
N CYS A 519 -4.48 -24.96 -20.92
CA CYS A 519 -3.35 -25.37 -21.74
C CYS A 519 -2.06 -25.51 -20.92
N ASN A 520 -1.73 -24.53 -20.08
CA ASN A 520 -0.57 -24.62 -19.19
C ASN A 520 -0.66 -25.83 -18.24
N PHE A 521 -1.84 -26.10 -17.69
CA PHE A 521 -2.10 -27.28 -16.86
C PHE A 521 -1.88 -28.60 -17.61
N ALA A 522 -2.31 -28.70 -18.88
CA ALA A 522 -2.05 -29.89 -19.69
C ALA A 522 -0.54 -30.14 -19.82
N PHE A 523 0.23 -29.09 -20.11
CA PHE A 523 1.69 -29.17 -20.27
C PHE A 523 2.48 -29.22 -18.95
N SER A 524 1.84 -29.19 -17.77
CA SER A 524 2.55 -29.15 -16.48
C SER A 524 3.11 -30.50 -16.03
N SER A 525 2.55 -31.62 -16.53
CA SER A 525 3.03 -32.97 -16.22
C SER A 525 3.28 -33.77 -17.49
N LYS A 526 4.55 -34.16 -17.71
CA LYS A 526 4.96 -35.01 -18.84
C LYS A 526 4.28 -36.39 -18.77
N ASP A 527 4.23 -37.00 -17.59
CA ASP A 527 3.71 -38.36 -17.40
C ASP A 527 2.19 -38.42 -17.54
N ARG A 528 1.49 -37.33 -17.21
CA ARG A 528 0.01 -37.22 -17.30
C ARG A 528 -0.46 -36.48 -18.54
N PHE A 529 0.46 -36.07 -19.44
CA PHE A 529 0.16 -35.16 -20.54
C PHE A 529 -0.99 -35.67 -21.43
N VAL A 530 -0.92 -36.92 -21.89
CA VAL A 530 -1.93 -37.48 -22.80
C VAL A 530 -3.32 -37.46 -22.16
N LYS A 531 -3.42 -37.87 -20.89
CA LYS A 531 -4.68 -37.86 -20.14
C LYS A 531 -5.21 -36.44 -19.99
N ARG A 532 -4.37 -35.50 -19.56
CA ARG A 532 -4.76 -34.10 -19.36
C ARG A 532 -5.12 -33.41 -20.67
N ALA A 533 -4.39 -33.67 -21.76
CA ALA A 533 -4.70 -33.16 -23.10
C ALA A 533 -6.13 -33.54 -23.52
N ASN A 534 -6.50 -34.82 -23.35
CA ASN A 534 -7.85 -35.30 -23.68
C ASN A 534 -8.93 -34.63 -22.82
N ILE A 535 -8.65 -34.38 -21.54
CA ILE A 535 -9.58 -33.70 -20.62
C ILE A 535 -9.74 -32.21 -21.00
N VAL A 536 -8.66 -31.51 -21.33
CA VAL A 536 -8.72 -30.06 -21.58
C VAL A 536 -9.22 -29.72 -22.99
N LEU A 537 -8.91 -30.52 -24.01
CA LEU A 537 -9.29 -30.24 -25.41
C LEU A 537 -10.77 -29.82 -25.59
N PRO A 538 -11.77 -30.52 -25.03
CA PRO A 538 -13.17 -30.11 -25.16
C PRO A 538 -13.52 -28.84 -24.38
N LEU A 539 -12.64 -28.35 -23.50
CA LEU A 539 -12.79 -27.16 -22.68
C LEU A 539 -12.09 -25.92 -23.28
N LEU A 540 -11.23 -26.10 -24.29
CA LEU A 540 -10.50 -25.02 -24.92
C LEU A 540 -11.33 -24.21 -25.92
N SER A 541 -10.89 -22.99 -26.14
CA SER A 541 -11.31 -22.04 -27.18
C SER A 541 -10.09 -21.26 -27.67
N LYS A 542 -10.25 -20.50 -28.76
CA LYS A 542 -9.19 -19.62 -29.24
C LYS A 542 -8.84 -18.59 -28.17
N ALA A 543 -7.55 -18.43 -27.90
CA ALA A 543 -7.08 -17.41 -27.00
C ALA A 543 -6.71 -16.14 -27.78
N GLU A 544 -7.15 -14.98 -27.30
CA GLU A 544 -6.91 -13.67 -27.92
C GLU A 544 -5.90 -12.85 -27.10
N GLY A 545 -5.09 -12.05 -27.80
CA GLY A 545 -4.08 -11.13 -27.21
C GLY A 545 -2.85 -11.82 -26.59
N ASP A 546 -2.12 -11.11 -25.72
CA ASP A 546 -0.89 -11.57 -25.04
C ASP A 546 -1.12 -12.66 -23.96
N SER A 547 -2.31 -13.27 -23.92
CA SER A 547 -2.76 -14.17 -22.85
C SER A 547 -2.12 -15.57 -22.90
N VAL A 548 -1.62 -16.00 -24.07
CA VAL A 548 -1.04 -17.33 -24.25
C VAL A 548 0.46 -17.32 -23.97
N ARG A 549 0.84 -17.59 -22.73
CA ARG A 549 2.23 -17.91 -22.36
C ARG A 549 2.36 -19.40 -22.16
N MET A 550 3.15 -20.07 -23.01
CA MET A 550 3.40 -21.52 -22.95
C MET A 550 4.88 -21.81 -22.67
N PRO A 551 5.38 -21.56 -21.44
CA PRO A 551 6.79 -21.74 -21.11
C PRO A 551 7.25 -23.22 -21.22
N ASN A 552 6.34 -24.17 -20.93
CA ASN A 552 6.65 -25.60 -20.98
C ASN A 552 6.96 -26.12 -22.39
N LEU A 553 6.49 -25.45 -23.45
CA LEU A 553 6.81 -25.79 -24.84
C LEU A 553 8.24 -25.45 -25.24
N ARG A 554 8.94 -24.60 -24.47
CA ARG A 554 10.29 -24.11 -24.80
C ARG A 554 11.42 -24.94 -24.18
N LYS A 555 11.11 -26.01 -23.45
CA LYS A 555 12.14 -26.86 -22.82
C LYS A 555 13.01 -27.50 -23.90
N SER A 556 14.34 -27.46 -23.72
CA SER A 556 15.29 -27.97 -24.71
C SER A 556 15.48 -29.48 -24.63
N LYS A 557 15.48 -30.05 -23.42
CA LYS A 557 15.58 -31.50 -23.16
C LYS A 557 14.22 -32.06 -22.71
N ASP A 558 13.94 -33.32 -23.07
CA ASP A 558 12.75 -34.07 -22.66
C ASP A 558 11.41 -33.33 -22.90
N ASN A 559 11.31 -32.65 -24.04
CA ASN A 559 10.14 -31.82 -24.31
C ASN A 559 8.92 -32.67 -24.68
N ILE A 560 7.77 -32.33 -24.09
CA ILE A 560 6.48 -32.95 -24.35
C ILE A 560 6.13 -32.95 -25.84
N VAL A 561 6.53 -31.92 -26.59
CA VAL A 561 6.28 -31.78 -28.04
C VAL A 561 6.92 -32.91 -28.84
N ASP A 562 8.13 -33.34 -28.47
CA ASP A 562 8.84 -34.38 -29.21
C ASP A 562 8.27 -35.77 -28.91
N ILE A 563 7.67 -35.94 -27.72
CA ILE A 563 7.19 -37.23 -27.21
C ILE A 563 5.71 -37.45 -27.60
N TYR A 564 4.93 -36.37 -27.61
CA TYR A 564 3.49 -36.38 -27.89
C TYR A 564 3.12 -35.30 -28.92
N PRO A 565 3.64 -35.38 -30.16
CA PRO A 565 3.47 -34.35 -31.18
C PRO A 565 2.01 -34.22 -31.65
N GLU A 566 1.27 -35.32 -31.71
CA GLU A 566 -0.14 -35.34 -32.15
C GLU A 566 -1.06 -34.62 -31.16
N GLN A 567 -0.95 -34.92 -29.87
CA GLN A 567 -1.73 -34.25 -28.82
C GLN A 567 -1.33 -32.78 -28.68
N THR A 568 -0.04 -32.46 -28.87
CA THR A 568 0.42 -31.07 -28.92
C THR A 568 -0.22 -30.33 -30.10
N LEU A 569 -0.22 -30.91 -31.30
CA LEU A 569 -0.84 -30.34 -32.49
C LEU A 569 -2.35 -30.09 -32.27
N ALA A 570 -3.05 -31.06 -31.69
CA ALA A 570 -4.47 -30.92 -31.38
C ALA A 570 -4.77 -29.73 -30.44
N ILE A 571 -3.92 -29.50 -29.42
CA ILE A 571 -4.09 -28.35 -28.53
C ILE A 571 -3.80 -27.04 -29.26
N LEU A 572 -2.72 -26.98 -30.04
CA LEU A 572 -2.32 -25.76 -30.76
C LEU A 572 -3.35 -25.34 -31.81
N ASP A 573 -3.93 -26.30 -32.53
CA ASP A 573 -4.96 -26.05 -33.55
C ASP A 573 -6.21 -25.37 -32.95
N VAL A 574 -6.57 -25.72 -31.70
CA VAL A 574 -7.74 -25.16 -31.02
C VAL A 574 -7.44 -23.80 -30.36
N ILE A 575 -6.28 -23.66 -29.73
CA ILE A 575 -6.00 -22.51 -28.85
C ILE A 575 -5.40 -21.30 -29.59
N LEU A 576 -4.68 -21.52 -30.69
CA LEU A 576 -4.02 -20.42 -31.40
C LEU A 576 -5.07 -19.54 -32.12
N PRO A 577 -5.01 -18.21 -31.96
CA PRO A 577 -5.93 -17.31 -32.65
C PRO A 577 -5.70 -17.34 -34.16
N GLU A 578 -6.67 -16.85 -34.92
CA GLU A 578 -6.52 -16.72 -36.39
C GLU A 578 -5.40 -15.74 -36.77
N ASN A 579 -5.21 -14.67 -35.98
CA ASN A 579 -4.13 -13.72 -36.20
C ASN A 579 -2.80 -14.28 -35.67
N ALA A 580 -1.92 -14.70 -36.58
CA ALA A 580 -0.60 -15.24 -36.26
C ALA A 580 0.34 -14.27 -35.55
N ALA A 581 0.15 -12.95 -35.71
CA ALA A 581 0.96 -11.95 -35.01
C ALA A 581 0.77 -11.99 -33.47
N ALA A 582 -0.35 -12.53 -33.01
CA ALA A 582 -0.65 -12.69 -31.57
C ALA A 582 -0.18 -14.05 -31.01
N TRP A 583 0.53 -14.87 -31.80
CA TRP A 583 0.96 -16.18 -31.33
C TRP A 583 2.11 -16.09 -30.32
N PRO A 584 2.25 -17.07 -29.40
CA PRO A 584 3.31 -17.07 -28.41
C PRO A 584 4.70 -17.00 -29.04
N TYR A 585 5.60 -16.21 -28.46
CA TYR A 585 6.98 -16.16 -28.92
C TYR A 585 7.63 -17.55 -28.99
N GLY A 586 8.34 -17.84 -30.08
CA GLY A 586 9.02 -19.12 -30.31
C GLY A 586 8.13 -20.26 -30.80
N ILE A 587 6.85 -20.00 -31.13
CA ILE A 587 5.91 -21.02 -31.62
C ILE A 587 6.37 -21.72 -32.90
N GLU A 588 7.11 -21.03 -33.78
CA GLU A 588 7.70 -21.60 -35.00
C GLU A 588 8.54 -22.85 -34.71
N SER A 589 9.41 -22.76 -33.69
CA SER A 589 10.24 -23.88 -33.28
C SER A 589 9.42 -25.07 -32.79
N THR A 590 8.27 -24.83 -32.15
CA THR A 590 7.33 -25.86 -31.72
C THR A 590 6.65 -26.52 -32.91
N ILE A 591 6.16 -25.73 -33.88
CA ILE A 591 5.52 -26.22 -35.10
C ILE A 591 6.48 -27.11 -35.91
N ASP A 592 7.74 -26.71 -36.02
CA ASP A 592 8.77 -27.50 -36.69
C ASP A 592 9.09 -28.81 -35.96
N ARG A 593 9.12 -28.79 -34.62
CA ARG A 593 9.35 -29.99 -33.81
C ARG A 593 8.24 -31.02 -33.97
N ILE A 594 6.98 -30.60 -34.09
CA ILE A 594 5.84 -31.51 -34.28
C ILE A 594 6.04 -32.37 -35.54
N GLY A 595 6.40 -31.75 -36.67
CA GLY A 595 6.63 -32.48 -37.93
C GLY A 595 7.85 -33.40 -37.90
N LYS A 596 8.87 -33.06 -37.10
CA LYS A 596 10.07 -33.88 -36.89
C LYS A 596 9.82 -35.04 -35.91
N GLY A 597 8.97 -34.83 -34.90
CA GLY A 597 8.64 -35.82 -33.88
C GLY A 597 7.78 -36.96 -34.40
N ASP A 598 6.88 -36.69 -35.35
CA ASP A 598 6.13 -37.72 -36.09
C ASP A 598 5.96 -37.32 -37.56
N SER A 599 6.65 -38.05 -38.45
CA SER A 599 6.64 -37.79 -39.88
C SER A 599 5.25 -37.91 -40.51
N ARG A 600 4.31 -38.64 -39.89
CA ARG A 600 2.92 -38.75 -40.36
C ARG A 600 2.19 -37.41 -40.28
N LEU A 601 2.56 -36.56 -39.33
CA LEU A 601 1.95 -35.24 -39.11
C LEU A 601 2.42 -34.18 -40.10
N SER A 602 3.49 -34.45 -40.86
CA SER A 602 4.01 -33.51 -41.86
C SER A 602 2.97 -33.12 -42.92
N ASN A 603 2.02 -34.02 -43.21
CA ASN A 603 0.92 -33.79 -44.14
C ASN A 603 -0.44 -33.59 -43.43
N ASP A 604 -0.45 -33.44 -42.11
CA ASP A 604 -1.69 -33.22 -41.35
C ASP A 604 -2.30 -31.85 -41.71
N PRO A 605 -3.60 -31.76 -42.05
CA PRO A 605 -4.25 -30.51 -42.41
C PRO A 605 -4.11 -29.41 -41.35
N ARG A 606 -4.11 -29.76 -40.05
CA ARG A 606 -3.95 -28.81 -38.94
C ARG A 606 -2.55 -28.21 -38.94
N LEU A 607 -1.52 -29.05 -39.09
CA LEU A 607 -0.13 -28.58 -39.12
C LEU A 607 0.14 -27.68 -40.33
N LEU A 608 -0.40 -28.06 -41.50
CA LEU A 608 -0.30 -27.26 -42.72
C LEU A 608 -1.04 -25.92 -42.58
N SER A 609 -2.22 -25.91 -41.95
CA SER A 609 -2.97 -24.69 -41.64
C SER A 609 -2.17 -23.75 -40.75
N LEU A 610 -1.59 -24.27 -39.66
CA LEU A 610 -0.77 -23.48 -38.73
C LEU A 610 0.47 -22.89 -39.44
N LYS A 611 1.18 -23.67 -40.26
CA LYS A 611 2.33 -23.16 -41.04
C LYS A 611 1.92 -22.03 -41.99
N ARG A 612 0.83 -22.23 -42.75
CA ARG A 612 0.31 -21.20 -43.68
C ARG A 612 -0.05 -19.90 -42.98
N ARG A 613 -0.72 -19.98 -41.82
CA ARG A 613 -1.07 -18.79 -41.02
C ARG A 613 0.17 -18.08 -40.51
N TRP A 614 1.17 -18.84 -40.06
CA TRP A 614 2.45 -18.30 -39.59
C TRP A 614 3.19 -17.57 -40.71
N ASP A 615 3.28 -18.16 -41.90
CA ASP A 615 3.98 -17.58 -43.05
C ASP A 615 3.28 -16.32 -43.60
N ALA A 616 1.98 -16.18 -43.36
CA ALA A 616 1.17 -15.04 -43.78
C ALA A 616 1.11 -13.87 -42.77
N ARG A 617 1.87 -13.94 -41.67
CA ARG A 617 1.79 -13.01 -40.52
C ARG A 617 2.28 -11.59 -40.77
#